data_AF-A0A7X9AIQ8-F1
#
_entry.id   AF-A0A7X9AIQ8-F1
#
_cell.length_a   1.000
_cell.length_b   1.000
_cell.length_c   1.000
_cell.angle_alpha   90.00
_cell.angle_beta   90.00
_cell.angle_gamma   90.00
#
_symmetry.space_group_name_H-M   'P 1'
#
loop_
_entity.id
_entity.type
_entity.pdbx_description
1 polymer ?
#
loop_
_entity_poly.entity_id
_entity_poly.type
_entity_poly.pdbx_seq_one_letter_code
_entity_poly.pdbx_strand_id
1 'polypeptide(L)'
;MKKYILGFALAFTLIITGCSPDKPAADSKNTVRDAAVTGDLSSGQVKEDGSVSNGTKGVGPDEVKPDSNESDFIYVLGDDDCRITGYKGKSSEVRVPDKIKGKPVTTINSGAFLRNNEIIKVIIPDSVTMIGIFAFYECSALESVEIPDSVTYIGDFAFAFCPNLSSVAIPGSAKWIGNSAFFKCTGLTNVTIGEGVQYIALHAFRGCTSLTDLSLPDSLETIDDHAFANCDLRSEEAIEKIKSINPKAFERYLFD
;
A
#
# COMPACT_ATOMS: atom_id res chain seq x y z
N MET A 1 -28.80 -16.91 54.53
CA MET A 1 -29.38 -16.13 53.41
C MET A 1 -28.30 -15.94 52.35
N LYS A 2 -28.68 -15.99 51.05
CA LYS A 2 -27.97 -15.54 49.81
C LYS A 2 -26.42 -15.42 49.87
N LYS A 3 -25.67 -16.27 49.14
CA LYS A 3 -24.94 -15.98 47.86
C LYS A 3 -23.99 -14.77 47.98
N TYR A 4 -22.68 -14.89 47.70
CA TYR A 4 -22.11 -15.19 46.38
C TYR A 4 -20.93 -16.18 46.36
N ILE A 5 -20.77 -16.86 45.22
CA ILE A 5 -19.60 -17.65 44.80
C ILE A 5 -19.08 -17.02 43.50
N LEU A 6 -17.79 -16.69 43.47
CA LEU A 6 -16.85 -16.52 42.33
C LEU A 6 -15.65 -15.74 42.90
N GLY A 7 -14.39 -16.02 42.62
CA GLY A 7 -13.82 -16.86 41.56
C GLY A 7 -12.45 -16.29 41.19
N PHE A 8 -11.52 -16.29 42.14
CA PHE A 8 -10.21 -15.64 41.99
C PHE A 8 -9.28 -16.50 41.11
N ALA A 9 -9.44 -16.40 39.80
CA ALA A 9 -8.49 -16.93 38.83
C ALA A 9 -7.47 -15.85 38.48
N LEU A 10 -6.19 -16.07 38.83
CA LEU A 10 -5.10 -15.26 38.29
C LEU A 10 -4.95 -15.56 36.79
N ALA A 11 -5.58 -14.74 35.95
CA ALA A 11 -5.22 -14.66 34.55
C ALA A 11 -4.01 -13.72 34.42
N PHE A 12 -2.81 -14.30 34.44
CA PHE A 12 -1.58 -13.64 34.03
C PHE A 12 -1.62 -13.48 32.50
N THR A 13 -2.45 -12.54 32.01
CA THR A 13 -2.64 -12.35 30.57
C THR A 13 -1.41 -11.67 30.00
N LEU A 14 -0.65 -12.45 29.22
CA LEU A 14 0.51 -12.01 28.48
C LEU A 14 0.09 -10.89 27.52
N ILE A 15 0.53 -9.65 27.77
CA ILE A 15 0.39 -8.56 26.79
C ILE A 15 1.38 -8.86 25.67
N ILE A 16 0.94 -9.67 24.70
CA ILE A 16 1.62 -9.79 23.42
C ILE A 16 1.28 -8.54 22.62
N THR A 17 2.32 -7.81 22.24
CA THR A 17 2.30 -6.66 21.34
C THR A 17 1.52 -6.92 20.05
N GLY A 18 0.58 -6.04 19.72
CA GLY A 18 0.33 -5.61 18.34
C GLY A 18 -0.20 -6.64 17.33
N CYS A 19 -1.01 -7.61 17.75
CA CYS A 19 -1.75 -8.48 16.81
C CYS A 19 -3.26 -8.44 17.10
N SER A 20 -3.98 -7.60 16.37
CA SER A 20 -5.45 -7.60 16.35
C SER A 20 -5.95 -8.91 15.68
N PRO A 21 -6.98 -9.59 16.22
CA PRO A 21 -7.36 -10.94 15.82
C PRO A 21 -7.83 -11.09 14.35
N ASP A 22 -8.13 -9.98 13.67
CA ASP A 22 -8.60 -9.96 12.28
C ASP A 22 -7.53 -9.55 11.25
N LYS A 23 -6.26 -9.27 11.65
CA LYS A 23 -5.18 -9.03 10.67
C LYS A 23 -5.01 -10.32 9.83
N PRO A 24 -5.24 -10.32 8.50
CA PRO A 24 -5.02 -11.50 7.69
C PRO A 24 -3.56 -11.92 7.83
N ALA A 25 -3.33 -13.21 8.08
CA ALA A 25 -1.99 -13.72 8.31
C ALA A 25 -1.12 -13.44 7.08
N ALA A 26 -0.18 -12.50 7.21
CA ALA A 26 0.84 -12.27 6.20
C ALA A 26 1.58 -13.60 5.99
N ASP A 27 1.59 -14.08 4.75
CA ASP A 27 2.03 -15.44 4.42
C ASP A 27 3.52 -15.61 4.77
N SER A 28 3.79 -16.17 5.96
CA SER A 28 5.09 -16.13 6.64
C SER A 28 6.17 -16.98 5.97
N LYS A 29 5.89 -17.48 4.77
CA LYS A 29 6.76 -18.29 3.93
C LYS A 29 7.62 -17.48 2.97
N ASN A 30 7.31 -16.21 2.69
CA ASN A 30 8.14 -15.37 1.82
C ASN A 30 9.14 -14.50 2.61
N THR A 31 9.97 -15.17 3.41
CA THR A 31 11.21 -14.53 3.89
C THR A 31 12.16 -14.38 2.72
N VAL A 32 12.24 -13.18 2.15
CA VAL A 32 13.30 -12.82 1.19
C VAL A 32 14.62 -12.82 1.96
N ARG A 33 15.29 -13.97 1.99
CA ARG A 33 16.64 -14.11 2.51
C ARG A 33 17.61 -13.34 1.62
N ASP A 34 18.66 -12.84 2.27
CA ASP A 34 19.75 -12.05 1.72
C ASP A 34 20.17 -12.46 0.30
N ALA A 35 19.78 -11.65 -0.70
CA ALA A 35 20.36 -11.69 -2.03
C ALA A 35 21.55 -10.72 -2.06
N ALA A 36 22.72 -11.22 -1.63
CA ALA A 36 23.95 -10.45 -1.63
C ALA A 36 24.36 -10.02 -3.05
N VAL A 37 24.94 -8.83 -3.13
CA VAL A 37 25.64 -8.32 -4.31
C VAL A 37 26.77 -9.28 -4.73
N THR A 38 26.75 -9.74 -5.99
CA THR A 38 27.91 -9.85 -6.93
C THR A 38 27.45 -10.58 -8.20
N GLY A 39 27.76 -10.05 -9.40
CA GLY A 39 27.31 -10.70 -10.65
C GLY A 39 27.45 -9.86 -11.93
N ASP A 40 28.69 -9.46 -12.24
CA ASP A 40 29.27 -9.15 -13.56
C ASP A 40 28.30 -8.88 -14.76
N LEU A 41 28.25 -7.64 -15.24
CA LEU A 41 27.59 -7.26 -16.49
C LEU A 41 28.60 -7.18 -17.65
N SER A 42 28.80 -8.32 -18.33
CA SER A 42 29.49 -8.34 -19.62
C SER A 42 28.67 -7.62 -20.69
N SER A 43 29.32 -6.75 -21.47
CA SER A 43 28.68 -5.90 -22.47
C SER A 43 28.82 -6.48 -23.88
N GLY A 44 27.70 -6.55 -24.62
CA GLY A 44 27.64 -6.94 -26.03
C GLY A 44 26.69 -6.03 -26.80
N GLN A 45 27.21 -5.25 -27.74
CA GLN A 45 26.43 -4.39 -28.64
C GLN A 45 25.81 -5.19 -29.81
N VAL A 46 24.71 -4.72 -30.42
CA VAL A 46 24.52 -4.48 -31.88
C VAL A 46 23.20 -3.70 -32.16
N LYS A 47 23.37 -2.44 -32.60
CA LYS A 47 22.76 -1.66 -33.74
C LYS A 47 21.25 -1.56 -34.07
N GLU A 48 20.95 -0.40 -34.69
CA GLU A 48 19.73 0.16 -35.32
C GLU A 48 19.16 -0.69 -36.50
N ASP A 49 17.97 -0.43 -37.09
CA ASP A 49 17.01 0.71 -37.09
C ASP A 49 15.51 0.24 -36.99
N GLY A 50 14.41 0.98 -37.32
CA GLY A 50 14.23 2.24 -38.05
C GLY A 50 12.80 2.87 -38.03
N SER A 51 12.24 3.20 -39.20
CA SER A 51 11.24 4.29 -39.41
C SER A 51 9.77 3.92 -39.78
N VAL A 52 8.82 4.52 -39.04
CA VAL A 52 7.61 5.29 -39.47
C VAL A 52 6.71 4.84 -40.64
N SER A 53 5.38 4.73 -40.42
CA SER A 53 4.34 5.37 -41.27
C SER A 53 2.92 5.39 -40.64
N ASN A 54 2.07 6.31 -41.11
CA ASN A 54 0.76 6.70 -40.54
C ASN A 54 -0.45 5.86 -41.00
N GLY A 55 -1.53 5.85 -40.20
CA GLY A 55 -2.86 5.46 -40.65
C GLY A 55 -3.98 5.82 -39.65
N THR A 56 -4.86 6.77 -40.01
CA THR A 56 -6.00 7.23 -39.18
C THR A 56 -7.29 6.47 -39.47
N LYS A 57 -8.08 6.14 -38.42
CA LYS A 57 -9.57 6.22 -38.41
C LYS A 57 -10.19 5.78 -37.07
N GLY A 58 -11.03 6.66 -36.50
CA GLY A 58 -12.24 6.37 -35.70
C GLY A 58 -12.09 5.52 -34.43
N VAL A 59 -12.27 6.15 -33.27
CA VAL A 59 -12.49 5.46 -31.98
C VAL A 59 -13.85 5.90 -31.42
N GLY A 60 -14.62 4.94 -30.89
CA GLY A 60 -15.87 5.18 -30.15
C GLY A 60 -15.60 5.60 -28.71
N PRO A 61 -16.55 5.43 -27.76
CA PRO A 61 -16.29 5.73 -26.35
C PRO A 61 -15.10 4.90 -25.86
N ASP A 62 -14.21 5.54 -25.10
CA ASP A 62 -12.84 5.06 -24.88
C ASP A 62 -12.77 3.74 -24.11
N GLU A 63 -12.64 2.63 -24.84
CA GLU A 63 -11.85 1.49 -24.37
C GLU A 63 -10.38 1.94 -24.33
N VAL A 64 -9.99 2.56 -23.20
CA VAL A 64 -8.58 2.81 -22.87
C VAL A 64 -7.88 1.45 -22.78
N LYS A 65 -7.21 1.06 -23.87
CA LYS A 65 -6.34 -0.11 -23.87
C LYS A 65 -5.35 0.03 -22.72
N PRO A 66 -5.11 -1.02 -21.93
CA PRO A 66 -4.06 -0.97 -20.92
C PRO A 66 -2.70 -0.85 -21.61
N ASP A 67 -1.94 0.19 -21.29
CA ASP A 67 -0.57 0.39 -21.78
C ASP A 67 0.40 -0.70 -21.25
N SER A 68 -0.01 -1.42 -20.19
CA SER A 68 0.62 -2.65 -19.71
C SER A 68 -0.04 -3.91 -20.29
N ASN A 69 0.76 -4.79 -20.89
CA ASN A 69 0.32 -6.07 -21.43
C ASN A 69 0.21 -7.14 -20.31
N GLU A 70 -0.68 -8.13 -20.45
CA GLU A 70 -0.77 -9.29 -19.52
C GLU A 70 0.61 -9.97 -19.36
N SER A 71 1.42 -9.97 -20.43
CA SER A 71 2.78 -10.53 -20.43
C SER A 71 3.77 -9.81 -19.51
N ASP A 72 3.48 -8.58 -19.09
CA ASP A 72 4.36 -7.73 -18.29
C ASP A 72 4.28 -8.07 -16.79
N PHE A 73 3.24 -8.80 -16.39
CA PHE A 73 3.03 -9.25 -15.03
C PHE A 73 3.64 -10.63 -14.81
N ILE A 74 4.24 -10.81 -13.64
CA ILE A 74 4.64 -12.10 -13.09
C ILE A 74 3.58 -12.45 -12.05
N TYR A 75 3.04 -13.66 -12.09
CA TYR A 75 1.87 -14.02 -11.29
C TYR A 75 1.85 -15.50 -10.90
N VAL A 76 1.01 -15.79 -9.91
CA VAL A 76 0.63 -17.16 -9.51
C VAL A 76 -0.88 -17.30 -9.68
N LEU A 77 -1.31 -18.38 -10.33
CA LEU A 77 -2.71 -18.78 -10.40
C LEU A 77 -3.01 -19.70 -9.21
N GLY A 78 -3.99 -19.33 -8.38
CA GLY A 78 -4.65 -20.25 -7.44
C GLY A 78 -5.78 -21.02 -8.14
N ASP A 79 -6.62 -21.71 -7.38
CA ASP A 79 -7.76 -22.46 -7.93
C ASP A 79 -8.85 -21.52 -8.48
N ASP A 80 -9.20 -20.47 -7.73
CA ASP A 80 -10.24 -19.50 -8.09
C ASP A 80 -9.72 -18.08 -8.37
N ASP A 81 -8.41 -17.84 -8.22
CA ASP A 81 -7.83 -16.48 -8.27
C ASP A 81 -6.44 -16.37 -8.92
N CYS A 82 -5.96 -15.13 -9.06
CA CYS A 82 -4.63 -14.78 -9.51
C CYS A 82 -3.99 -13.74 -8.59
N ARG A 83 -2.70 -13.92 -8.29
CA ARG A 83 -1.89 -13.03 -7.44
C ARG A 83 -0.70 -12.50 -8.25
N ILE A 84 -0.57 -11.18 -8.40
CA ILE A 84 0.57 -10.55 -9.07
C ILE A 84 1.78 -10.59 -8.14
N THR A 85 2.83 -11.30 -8.49
CA THR A 85 4.07 -11.43 -7.71
C THR A 85 5.23 -10.60 -8.26
N GLY A 86 5.05 -9.94 -9.41
CA GLY A 86 6.05 -9.06 -10.00
C GLY A 86 5.51 -8.27 -11.20
N TYR A 87 6.16 -7.15 -11.53
CA TYR A 87 5.97 -6.42 -12.79
C TYR A 87 7.33 -6.19 -13.44
N LYS A 88 7.44 -6.58 -14.72
CA LYS A 88 8.65 -6.49 -15.55
C LYS A 88 8.43 -5.68 -16.83
N GLY A 89 7.27 -5.05 -16.97
CA GLY A 89 6.99 -4.12 -18.06
C GLY A 89 7.73 -2.80 -17.90
N LYS A 90 7.52 -1.90 -18.86
CA LYS A 90 8.18 -0.59 -18.94
C LYS A 90 7.20 0.57 -19.12
N SER A 91 5.91 0.34 -18.89
CA SER A 91 4.93 1.42 -18.96
C SER A 91 5.02 2.28 -17.71
N SER A 92 4.93 3.60 -17.88
CA SER A 92 4.82 4.55 -16.78
C SER A 92 3.38 4.67 -16.24
N GLU A 93 2.37 4.37 -17.06
CA GLU A 93 1.00 4.12 -16.60
C GLU A 93 0.72 2.61 -16.63
N VAL A 94 0.50 2.01 -15.46
CA VAL A 94 0.19 0.58 -15.34
C VAL A 94 -1.27 0.39 -14.94
N ARG A 95 -1.99 -0.38 -15.73
CA ARG A 95 -3.34 -0.85 -15.44
C ARG A 95 -3.25 -2.33 -15.10
N VAL A 96 -3.36 -2.65 -13.81
CA VAL A 96 -3.37 -4.05 -13.36
C VAL A 96 -4.62 -4.72 -13.96
N PRO A 97 -4.48 -5.86 -14.66
CA PRO A 97 -5.63 -6.50 -15.31
C PRO A 97 -6.59 -7.05 -14.27
N ASP A 98 -7.90 -6.97 -14.52
CA ASP A 98 -8.95 -7.53 -13.64
C ASP A 98 -8.90 -9.07 -13.62
N LYS A 99 -8.43 -9.68 -14.72
CA LYS A 99 -8.28 -11.12 -14.88
C LYS A 99 -6.99 -11.48 -15.60
N ILE A 100 -6.38 -12.58 -15.19
CA ILE A 100 -5.27 -13.23 -15.89
C ILE A 100 -5.64 -14.69 -16.12
N LYS A 101 -5.55 -15.16 -17.38
CA LYS A 101 -6.01 -16.50 -17.81
C LYS A 101 -7.42 -16.86 -17.33
N GLY A 102 -8.31 -15.86 -17.31
CA GLY A 102 -9.71 -16.00 -16.89
C GLY A 102 -9.94 -15.99 -15.38
N LYS A 103 -8.90 -16.02 -14.54
CA LYS A 103 -9.02 -15.93 -13.07
C LYS A 103 -8.93 -14.47 -12.61
N PRO A 104 -9.77 -14.01 -11.67
CA PRO A 104 -9.72 -12.65 -11.15
C PRO A 104 -8.38 -12.37 -10.46
N VAL A 105 -7.82 -11.19 -10.70
CA VAL A 105 -6.63 -10.72 -9.97
C VAL A 105 -7.08 -10.15 -8.62
N THR A 106 -6.85 -10.91 -7.56
CA THR A 106 -7.32 -10.59 -6.20
C THR A 106 -6.26 -9.91 -5.34
N THR A 107 -4.99 -10.03 -5.71
CA THR A 107 -3.87 -9.66 -4.86
C THR A 107 -2.74 -9.03 -5.66
N ILE A 108 -2.29 -7.84 -5.25
CA ILE A 108 -0.95 -7.35 -5.56
C ILE A 108 -0.06 -7.83 -4.43
N ASN A 109 0.76 -8.85 -4.70
CA ASN A 109 1.45 -9.61 -3.67
C ASN A 109 2.70 -8.87 -3.18
N SER A 110 3.29 -9.35 -2.08
CA SER A 110 4.42 -8.67 -1.43
C SER A 110 5.59 -8.44 -2.41
N GLY A 111 6.03 -7.19 -2.53
CA GLY A 111 7.13 -6.77 -3.41
C GLY A 111 6.84 -6.76 -4.92
N ALA A 112 5.58 -6.85 -5.36
CA ALA A 112 5.24 -6.98 -6.79
C ALA A 112 5.76 -5.85 -7.70
N PHE A 113 5.89 -4.63 -7.19
CA PHE A 113 6.45 -3.47 -7.89
C PHE A 113 7.69 -2.90 -7.15
N LEU A 114 8.32 -3.69 -6.27
CA LEU A 114 9.44 -3.26 -5.43
C LEU A 114 10.52 -2.51 -6.23
N ARG A 115 10.82 -1.27 -5.82
CA ARG A 115 11.84 -0.39 -6.43
C ARG A 115 11.60 -0.06 -7.91
N ASN A 116 10.35 -0.09 -8.37
CA ASN A 116 10.05 0.31 -9.74
C ASN A 116 10.10 1.85 -9.86
N ASN A 117 11.13 2.35 -10.55
CA ASN A 117 11.37 3.78 -10.76
C ASN A 117 10.88 4.28 -12.14
N GLU A 118 10.13 3.46 -12.87
CA GLU A 118 9.55 3.81 -14.18
C GLU A 118 8.03 4.10 -14.07
N ILE A 119 7.34 3.44 -13.12
CA ILE A 119 5.91 3.66 -12.89
C ILE A 119 5.64 5.04 -12.25
N ILE A 120 4.77 5.80 -12.90
CA ILE A 120 4.29 7.13 -12.48
C ILE A 120 2.84 7.04 -12.01
N LYS A 121 2.04 6.20 -12.67
CA LYS A 121 0.63 5.95 -12.34
C LYS A 121 0.33 4.45 -12.26
N VAL A 122 -0.41 4.05 -11.24
CA VAL A 122 -0.96 2.69 -11.12
C VAL A 122 -2.47 2.73 -10.92
N ILE A 123 -3.20 1.95 -11.71
CA ILE A 123 -4.64 1.77 -11.62
C ILE A 123 -4.89 0.31 -11.22
N ILE A 124 -5.49 0.13 -10.04
CA ILE A 124 -5.77 -1.17 -9.44
C ILE A 124 -7.27 -1.48 -9.67
N PRO A 125 -7.64 -2.63 -10.26
CA PRO A 125 -9.02 -2.96 -10.57
C PRO A 125 -9.80 -3.45 -9.34
N ASP A 126 -11.12 -3.27 -9.35
CA ASP A 126 -12.06 -3.68 -8.29
C ASP A 126 -12.05 -5.18 -7.93
N SER A 127 -11.33 -6.01 -8.69
CA SER A 127 -11.10 -7.42 -8.33
C SER A 127 -10.08 -7.58 -7.20
N VAL A 128 -9.19 -6.60 -6.98
CA VAL A 128 -8.11 -6.66 -6.00
C VAL A 128 -8.62 -6.33 -4.60
N THR A 129 -8.43 -7.26 -3.67
CA THR A 129 -8.79 -7.10 -2.26
C THR A 129 -7.58 -6.89 -1.35
N MET A 130 -6.35 -7.16 -1.83
CA MET A 130 -5.14 -7.07 -1.01
C MET A 130 -3.97 -6.40 -1.73
N ILE A 131 -3.36 -5.43 -1.05
CA ILE A 131 -2.04 -4.85 -1.40
C ILE A 131 -1.02 -5.34 -0.38
N GLY A 132 -0.02 -6.09 -0.84
CA GLY A 132 0.95 -6.82 -0.02
C GLY A 132 2.03 -5.96 0.65
N ILE A 133 2.83 -6.62 1.48
CA ILE A 133 3.96 -6.00 2.19
C ILE A 133 5.01 -5.56 1.17
N PHE A 134 5.54 -4.34 1.29
CA PHE A 134 6.47 -3.75 0.31
C PHE A 134 5.97 -3.69 -1.16
N ALA A 135 4.66 -3.81 -1.44
CA ALA A 135 4.13 -3.95 -2.80
C ALA A 135 4.65 -2.92 -3.81
N PHE A 136 4.73 -1.65 -3.40
CA PHE A 136 5.25 -0.50 -4.15
C PHE A 136 6.40 0.21 -3.39
N TYR A 137 7.11 -0.49 -2.52
CA TYR A 137 8.19 0.11 -1.71
C TYR A 137 9.31 0.68 -2.60
N GLU A 138 9.78 1.89 -2.27
CA GLU A 138 10.79 2.65 -3.02
C GLU A 138 10.43 2.86 -4.53
N CYS A 139 9.15 2.93 -4.90
CA CYS A 139 8.74 3.34 -6.24
C CYS A 139 8.91 4.86 -6.43
N SER A 140 10.13 5.32 -6.68
CA SER A 140 10.46 6.74 -6.54
C SER A 140 9.78 7.68 -7.53
N ALA A 141 9.37 7.16 -8.69
CA ALA A 141 8.64 7.91 -9.73
C ALA A 141 7.12 7.92 -9.54
N LEU A 142 6.57 7.12 -8.62
CA LEU A 142 5.11 6.96 -8.46
C LEU A 142 4.47 8.27 -7.95
N GLU A 143 3.66 8.90 -8.80
CA GLU A 143 2.95 10.16 -8.51
C GLU A 143 1.49 9.93 -8.08
N SER A 144 0.87 8.85 -8.56
CA SER A 144 -0.55 8.54 -8.31
C SER A 144 -0.85 7.03 -8.28
N VAL A 145 -1.74 6.63 -7.37
CA VAL A 145 -2.32 5.28 -7.32
C VAL A 145 -3.83 5.36 -7.08
N GLU A 146 -4.61 4.66 -7.90
CA GLU A 146 -6.04 4.49 -7.70
C GLU A 146 -6.27 3.19 -6.92
N ILE A 147 -6.68 3.31 -5.65
CA ILE A 147 -6.98 2.18 -4.75
C ILE A 147 -8.50 1.97 -4.72
N PRO A 148 -9.04 0.82 -5.21
CA PRO A 148 -10.48 0.61 -5.32
C PRO A 148 -11.12 0.20 -4.00
N ASP A 149 -12.44 0.44 -3.88
CA ASP A 149 -13.27 0.14 -2.71
C ASP A 149 -13.33 -1.36 -2.32
N SER A 150 -12.77 -2.25 -3.14
CA SER A 150 -12.59 -3.67 -2.85
C SER A 150 -11.38 -3.99 -1.95
N VAL A 151 -10.39 -3.09 -1.84
CA VAL A 151 -9.16 -3.33 -1.07
C VAL A 151 -9.46 -3.33 0.43
N THR A 152 -9.32 -4.48 1.08
CA THR A 152 -9.55 -4.64 2.52
C THR A 152 -8.27 -4.60 3.36
N TYR A 153 -7.10 -4.65 2.73
CA TYR A 153 -5.81 -4.67 3.42
C TYR A 153 -4.70 -3.95 2.64
N ILE A 154 -4.03 -3.02 3.31
CA ILE A 154 -2.80 -2.36 2.84
C ILE A 154 -1.65 -2.80 3.75
N GLY A 155 -0.71 -3.56 3.16
CA GLY A 155 0.38 -4.20 3.89
C GLY A 155 1.40 -3.24 4.52
N ASP A 156 2.16 -3.80 5.46
CA ASP A 156 3.29 -3.11 6.08
C ASP A 156 4.27 -2.62 4.98
N PHE A 157 4.72 -1.36 5.06
CA PHE A 157 5.57 -0.69 4.08
C PHE A 157 5.08 -0.68 2.62
N ALA A 158 3.78 -0.91 2.35
CA ALA A 158 3.24 -1.08 0.99
C ALA A 158 3.63 0.02 -0.01
N PHE A 159 3.66 1.29 0.40
CA PHE A 159 4.03 2.46 -0.41
C PHE A 159 5.19 3.27 0.21
N ALA A 160 5.94 2.71 1.17
CA ALA A 160 6.99 3.46 1.85
C ALA A 160 8.08 3.92 0.86
N PHE A 161 8.61 5.12 1.10
CA PHE A 161 9.59 5.80 0.24
C PHE A 161 9.10 6.02 -1.20
N CYS A 162 7.84 6.38 -1.41
CA CYS A 162 7.34 6.97 -2.65
C CYS A 162 7.33 8.52 -2.54
N PRO A 163 8.47 9.23 -2.71
CA PRO A 163 8.57 10.67 -2.48
C PRO A 163 7.70 11.52 -3.42
N ASN A 164 7.35 11.02 -4.61
CA ASN A 164 6.53 11.75 -5.58
C ASN A 164 5.02 11.51 -5.40
N LEU A 165 4.60 10.56 -4.56
CA LEU A 165 3.20 10.19 -4.40
C LEU A 165 2.44 11.35 -3.74
N SER A 166 1.63 12.04 -4.54
CA SER A 166 1.12 13.38 -4.22
C SER A 166 -0.13 13.39 -3.35
N SER A 167 -1.01 12.40 -3.54
CA SER A 167 -2.25 12.20 -2.79
C SER A 167 -2.66 10.73 -2.79
N VAL A 168 -3.42 10.31 -1.78
CA VAL A 168 -3.99 8.96 -1.68
C VAL A 168 -5.40 9.03 -1.10
N ALA A 169 -6.33 8.35 -1.75
CA ALA A 169 -7.61 7.97 -1.16
C ALA A 169 -7.51 6.51 -0.66
N ILE A 170 -7.69 6.30 0.64
CA ILE A 170 -7.73 4.97 1.24
C ILE A 170 -9.20 4.60 1.43
N PRO A 171 -9.69 3.52 0.81
CA PRO A 171 -11.11 3.17 0.83
C PRO A 171 -11.55 2.71 2.24
N GLY A 172 -12.82 2.92 2.55
CA GLY A 172 -13.41 2.53 3.85
C GLY A 172 -13.36 1.03 4.15
N SER A 173 -13.23 0.20 3.10
CA SER A 173 -13.01 -1.24 3.20
C SER A 173 -11.64 -1.62 3.77
N ALA A 174 -10.62 -0.76 3.63
CA ALA A 174 -9.25 -0.99 4.08
C ALA A 174 -9.10 -0.80 5.60
N LYS A 175 -9.82 -1.61 6.37
CA LYS A 175 -9.91 -1.58 7.85
C LYS A 175 -8.58 -1.34 8.58
N TRP A 176 -7.47 -1.86 8.05
CA TRP A 176 -6.12 -1.70 8.58
C TRP A 176 -5.17 -1.08 7.56
N ILE A 177 -4.54 0.02 7.96
CA ILE A 177 -3.37 0.60 7.28
C ILE A 177 -2.12 0.07 7.99
N GLY A 178 -1.29 -0.69 7.27
CA GLY A 178 -0.12 -1.39 7.81
C GLY A 178 1.01 -0.50 8.37
N ASN A 179 1.91 -1.13 9.13
CA ASN A 179 3.06 -0.47 9.75
C ASN A 179 3.91 0.19 8.67
N SER A 180 4.27 1.47 8.86
CA SER A 180 5.04 2.24 7.88
C SER A 180 4.44 2.27 6.46
N ALA A 181 3.14 2.00 6.26
CA ALA A 181 2.56 1.80 4.92
C ALA A 181 2.87 2.92 3.92
N PHE A 182 2.89 4.18 4.36
CA PHE A 182 3.24 5.38 3.59
C PHE A 182 4.47 6.11 4.17
N PHE A 183 5.33 5.41 4.93
CA PHE A 183 6.50 6.00 5.58
C PHE A 183 7.38 6.76 4.58
N LYS A 184 7.70 8.02 4.89
CA LYS A 184 8.49 8.93 4.04
C LYS A 184 7.94 9.11 2.60
N CYS A 185 6.63 9.09 2.40
CA CYS A 185 6.03 9.67 1.19
C CYS A 185 6.09 11.21 1.28
N THR A 186 7.26 11.79 1.04
CA THR A 186 7.53 13.21 1.34
C THR A 186 6.73 14.20 0.51
N GLY A 187 6.28 13.82 -0.69
CA GLY A 187 5.39 14.63 -1.55
C GLY A 187 3.90 14.44 -1.28
N LEU A 188 3.52 13.57 -0.33
CA LEU A 188 2.12 13.32 0.01
C LEU A 188 1.55 14.55 0.71
N THR A 189 0.62 15.24 0.06
CA THR A 189 0.04 16.52 0.53
C THR A 189 -1.34 16.37 1.14
N ASN A 190 -2.17 15.50 0.54
CA ASN A 190 -3.53 15.23 0.95
C ASN A 190 -3.79 13.73 1.07
N VAL A 191 -4.37 13.30 2.19
CA VAL A 191 -4.84 11.92 2.40
C VAL A 191 -6.31 11.93 2.82
N THR A 192 -7.12 11.14 2.12
CA THR A 192 -8.50 10.86 2.53
C THR A 192 -8.59 9.44 3.04
N ILE A 193 -8.99 9.24 4.28
CA ILE A 193 -9.23 7.92 4.86
C ILE A 193 -10.75 7.70 4.94
N GLY A 194 -11.25 6.67 4.25
CA GLY A 194 -12.68 6.41 4.09
C GLY A 194 -13.38 5.84 5.34
N GLU A 195 -14.69 6.04 5.42
CA GLU A 195 -15.52 5.54 6.52
C GLU A 195 -15.57 4.01 6.55
N GLY A 196 -15.14 3.42 7.67
CA GLY A 196 -14.92 1.99 7.84
C GLY A 196 -13.48 1.60 8.17
N VAL A 197 -12.49 2.49 7.97
CA VAL A 197 -11.12 2.26 8.46
C VAL A 197 -11.09 2.39 9.99
N GLN A 198 -10.55 1.37 10.66
CA GLN A 198 -10.55 1.25 12.12
C GLN A 198 -9.15 1.46 12.74
N TYR A 199 -8.07 1.20 11.98
CA TYR A 199 -6.72 1.11 12.53
C TYR A 199 -5.64 1.76 11.65
N ILE A 200 -4.84 2.66 12.24
CA ILE A 200 -3.64 3.24 11.65
C ILE A 200 -2.41 2.78 12.44
N ALA A 201 -1.57 1.95 11.82
CA ALA A 201 -0.46 1.28 12.50
C ALA A 201 0.78 2.15 12.72
N LEU A 202 1.73 1.59 13.47
CA LEU A 202 3.00 2.21 13.84
C LEU A 202 3.69 2.82 12.61
N HIS A 203 4.04 4.10 12.71
CA HIS A 203 4.76 4.86 11.67
C HIS A 203 4.03 4.99 10.32
N ALA A 204 2.74 4.64 10.21
CA ALA A 204 2.01 4.53 8.93
C ALA A 204 2.23 5.71 7.96
N PHE A 205 2.20 6.95 8.44
CA PHE A 205 2.45 8.18 7.67
C PHE A 205 3.71 8.94 8.15
N ARG A 206 4.56 8.32 8.97
CA ARG A 206 5.71 9.01 9.57
C ARG A 206 6.64 9.56 8.49
N GLY A 207 7.00 10.84 8.60
CA GLY A 207 7.85 11.54 7.64
C GLY A 207 7.16 11.92 6.32
N CYS A 208 5.83 11.91 6.23
CA CYS A 208 5.11 12.59 5.16
C CYS A 208 5.17 14.11 5.38
N THR A 209 6.34 14.71 5.15
CA THR A 209 6.65 16.09 5.55
C THR A 209 5.82 17.17 4.87
N SER A 210 5.18 16.86 3.74
CA SER A 210 4.28 17.77 3.03
C SER A 210 2.80 17.52 3.34
N LEU A 211 2.48 16.54 4.20
CA LEU A 211 1.09 16.18 4.50
C LEU A 211 0.48 17.25 5.39
N THR A 212 -0.37 18.09 4.79
CA THR A 212 -1.05 19.21 5.43
C THR A 212 -2.53 18.92 5.65
N ASP A 213 -3.15 18.23 4.69
CA ASP A 213 -4.58 17.96 4.64
C ASP A 213 -4.84 16.45 4.85
N LEU A 214 -5.70 16.15 5.81
CA LEU A 214 -6.00 14.79 6.23
C LEU A 214 -7.47 14.69 6.66
N SER A 215 -8.25 13.87 5.95
CA SER A 215 -9.62 13.53 6.31
C SER A 215 -9.64 12.17 7.02
N LEU A 216 -10.30 12.11 8.20
CA LEU A 216 -10.31 10.94 9.08
C LEU A 216 -11.75 10.47 9.37
N PRO A 217 -12.04 9.17 9.24
CA PRO A 217 -13.38 8.62 9.42
C PRO A 217 -13.78 8.59 10.90
N ASP A 218 -15.08 8.54 11.17
CA ASP A 218 -15.61 8.42 12.54
C ASP A 218 -15.47 6.99 13.08
N SER A 219 -15.35 5.99 12.21
CA SER A 219 -14.97 4.61 12.54
C SER A 219 -13.55 4.42 13.09
N LEU A 220 -12.71 5.45 13.15
CA LEU A 220 -11.29 5.30 13.52
C LEU A 220 -11.12 5.03 15.02
N GLU A 221 -10.81 3.79 15.38
CA GLU A 221 -10.73 3.31 16.76
C GLU A 221 -9.30 3.37 17.35
N THR A 222 -8.26 3.21 16.53
CA THR A 222 -6.87 3.12 17.03
C THR A 222 -5.85 3.75 16.09
N ILE A 223 -4.91 4.48 16.70
CA ILE A 223 -3.73 5.05 16.04
C ILE A 223 -2.52 4.68 16.92
N ASP A 224 -1.53 4.01 16.33
CA ASP A 224 -0.29 3.64 17.03
C ASP A 224 0.68 4.81 17.24
N ASP A 225 1.66 4.60 18.13
CA ASP A 225 2.71 5.58 18.44
C ASP A 225 3.44 6.05 17.17
N HIS A 226 3.75 7.34 17.11
CA HIS A 226 4.48 7.99 16.00
C HIS A 226 3.86 7.82 14.59
N ALA A 227 2.60 7.39 14.45
CA ALA A 227 1.94 7.18 13.15
C ALA A 227 1.98 8.39 12.21
N PHE A 228 1.93 9.61 12.76
CA PHE A 228 1.98 10.91 12.06
C PHE A 228 3.21 11.75 12.45
N ALA A 229 4.23 11.14 13.05
CA ALA A 229 5.44 11.85 13.43
C ALA A 229 6.12 12.47 12.20
N ASN A 230 6.55 13.73 12.31
CA ASN A 230 7.15 14.52 11.22
C ASN A 230 6.22 14.74 10.00
N CYS A 231 4.89 14.83 10.22
CA CYS A 231 3.94 15.44 9.27
C CYS A 231 3.72 16.94 9.59
N ASP A 232 3.20 17.73 8.64
CA ASP A 232 2.88 19.16 8.79
C ASP A 232 1.35 19.41 8.78
N LEU A 233 0.58 18.57 9.50
CA LEU A 233 -0.88 18.66 9.50
C LEU A 233 -1.36 20.06 9.93
N ARG A 234 -2.37 20.59 9.21
CA ARG A 234 -2.94 21.93 9.45
C ARG A 234 -4.42 21.92 9.82
N SER A 235 -5.12 20.81 9.56
CA SER A 235 -6.51 20.62 10.00
C SER A 235 -6.59 20.45 11.52
N GLU A 236 -7.13 21.45 12.22
CA GLU A 236 -7.34 21.40 13.68
C GLU A 236 -8.19 20.18 14.07
N GLU A 237 -9.27 19.92 13.34
CA GLU A 237 -10.16 18.76 13.56
C GLU A 237 -9.40 17.42 13.50
N ALA A 238 -8.60 17.21 12.46
CA ALA A 238 -7.80 15.98 12.33
C ALA A 238 -6.75 15.86 13.45
N ILE A 239 -6.10 16.96 13.82
CA ILE A 239 -5.09 17.00 14.88
C ILE A 239 -5.72 16.69 16.24
N GLU A 240 -6.90 17.23 16.56
CA GLU A 240 -7.63 16.95 17.78
C GLU A 240 -8.11 15.50 17.84
N LYS A 241 -8.67 14.98 16.74
CA LYS A 241 -9.10 13.57 16.62
C LYS A 241 -7.94 12.60 16.79
N ILE A 242 -6.78 12.87 16.19
CA ILE A 242 -5.58 12.04 16.38
C ILE A 242 -5.12 12.07 17.84
N LYS A 243 -5.05 13.27 18.46
CA LYS A 243 -4.61 13.43 19.86
C LYS A 243 -5.55 12.77 20.86
N SER A 244 -6.86 12.73 20.58
CA SER A 244 -7.85 12.08 21.46
C SER A 244 -7.75 10.56 21.44
N ILE A 245 -7.35 9.96 20.29
CA ILE A 245 -7.10 8.52 20.15
C ILE A 245 -5.71 8.15 20.71
N ASN A 246 -4.65 8.81 20.24
CA ASN A 246 -3.29 8.62 20.76
C ASN A 246 -2.44 9.91 20.63
N PRO A 247 -2.11 10.60 21.75
CA PRO A 247 -1.28 11.80 21.70
C PRO A 247 0.16 11.52 21.21
N LYS A 248 0.64 10.28 21.33
CA LYS A 248 1.98 9.89 20.87
C LYS A 248 2.09 9.72 19.36
N ALA A 249 0.97 9.73 18.63
CA ALA A 249 0.99 9.64 17.17
C ALA A 249 1.86 10.72 16.52
N PHE A 250 2.09 11.85 17.20
CA PHE A 250 2.94 12.96 16.75
C PHE A 250 4.35 13.02 17.39
N GLU A 251 4.67 12.14 18.36
CA GLU A 251 5.97 12.19 19.05
C GLU A 251 7.13 11.94 18.08
N ARG A 252 8.18 12.75 18.15
CA ARG A 252 9.42 12.54 17.39
C ARG A 252 10.35 11.60 18.15
N TYR A 253 11.16 10.82 17.45
CA TYR A 253 12.29 10.16 18.10
C TYR A 253 13.35 11.21 18.48
N LEU A 254 13.98 11.04 19.64
CA LEU A 254 15.00 11.97 20.18
C LEU A 254 16.33 11.98 19.37
N PHE A 255 16.38 11.30 18.23
CA PHE A 255 17.56 11.07 17.39
C PHE A 255 17.28 11.25 15.88
N ASP A 256 16.18 11.94 15.53
CA ASP A 256 15.84 12.33 14.15
C ASP A 256 16.58 13.59 13.68
#